data_AF-A0A936MTH2-F1
#
_entry.id   AF-A0A936MTH2-F1
#
_cell.length_a   1.000
_cell.length_b   1.000
_cell.length_c   1.000
_cell.angle_alpha   90.00
_cell.angle_beta   90.00
_cell.angle_gamma   90.00
#
_symmetry.space_group_name_H-M   'P 1'
#
loop_
_entity.id
_entity.type
_entity.pdbx_description
1 polymer ?
#
loop_
_entity_poly.entity_id
_entity_poly.type
_entity_poly.pdbx_seq_one_letter_code
_entity_poly.pdbx_strand_id
1 'polypeptide(L)'
;MQSALQRLHREQALSSAELSAAQTRLAAMSEAALEVIPTELVRSIASSLLAQHGLRAADALQLAAALVLCHEQPRNRAFVCFDAKLSSAAVAAGFTVLPAP
;
A
#
# COMPACT_ATOMS: atom_id res chain seq x y z
N MET A 1 -1.82 -7.96 -3.20
CA MET A 1 -1.36 -8.08 -4.61
C MET A 1 -1.60 -9.47 -5.18
N GLN A 2 -1.21 -10.58 -4.50
CA GLN A 2 -1.47 -11.93 -5.01
C GLN A 2 -2.96 -12.23 -5.30
N SER A 3 -3.86 -11.82 -4.41
CA SER A 3 -5.32 -12.00 -4.61
C SER A 3 -5.86 -11.33 -5.87
N ALA A 4 -5.27 -10.19 -6.30
CA ALA A 4 -5.65 -9.49 -7.51
C ALA A 4 -5.22 -10.27 -8.77
N LEU A 5 -3.99 -10.80 -8.79
CA LEU A 5 -3.52 -11.65 -9.90
C LEU A 5 -4.37 -12.93 -10.03
N GLN A 6 -4.70 -13.56 -8.89
CA GLN A 6 -5.56 -14.74 -8.86
C GLN A 6 -6.99 -14.43 -9.32
N ARG A 7 -7.52 -13.26 -8.96
CA ARG A 7 -8.83 -12.81 -9.46
C ARG A 7 -8.80 -12.61 -10.98
N LEU A 8 -7.81 -11.90 -11.51
CA LEU A 8 -7.66 -11.69 -12.95
C LEU A 8 -7.53 -13.01 -13.72
N HIS A 9 -6.84 -14.00 -13.17
CA HIS A 9 -6.77 -15.33 -13.76
C HIS A 9 -8.13 -16.05 -13.76
N ARG A 10 -8.88 -16.01 -12.64
CA ARG A 10 -10.24 -16.58 -12.57
C ARG A 10 -11.21 -15.90 -13.54
N GLU A 11 -11.04 -14.60 -13.75
CA GLU A 11 -11.80 -13.80 -14.69
C GLU A 11 -11.31 -13.94 -16.15
N GLN A 12 -10.35 -14.84 -16.40
CA GLN A 12 -9.74 -15.10 -17.71
C GLN A 12 -9.06 -13.88 -18.36
N ALA A 13 -8.80 -12.83 -17.57
CA ALA A 13 -8.04 -11.65 -17.98
C ALA A 13 -6.51 -11.90 -18.00
N LEU A 14 -6.05 -12.99 -17.38
CA LEU A 14 -4.68 -13.49 -17.49
C LEU A 14 -4.71 -14.99 -17.79
N SER A 15 -3.95 -15.41 -18.79
CA SER A 15 -3.62 -16.82 -19.02
C SER A 15 -2.74 -17.37 -17.87
N SER A 16 -2.61 -18.70 -17.79
CA SER A 16 -1.72 -19.33 -16.80
C SER A 16 -0.25 -18.90 -16.95
N ALA A 17 0.20 -18.67 -18.19
CA ALA A 17 1.55 -18.20 -18.48
C ALA A 17 1.74 -16.75 -18.01
N GLU A 18 0.78 -15.86 -18.27
CA GLU A 18 0.83 -14.46 -17.82
C GLU A 18 0.72 -14.36 -16.29
N LEU A 19 -0.10 -15.20 -15.65
CA LEU A 19 -0.17 -15.28 -14.20
C LEU A 19 1.20 -15.67 -13.60
N SER A 20 1.85 -16.70 -14.16
CA SER A 20 3.18 -17.14 -13.71
C SER A 20 4.20 -16.01 -13.86
N ALA A 21 4.25 -15.34 -15.01
CA ALA A 21 5.15 -14.20 -15.24
C ALA A 21 4.88 -13.03 -14.28
N ALA A 22 3.61 -12.70 -14.02
CA ALA A 22 3.23 -11.66 -13.08
C ALA A 22 3.61 -12.02 -11.63
N GLN A 23 3.48 -13.28 -11.23
CA GLN A 23 3.91 -13.76 -9.92
C GLN A 23 5.43 -13.67 -9.75
N THR A 24 6.22 -14.05 -10.76
CA THR A 24 7.67 -13.89 -10.75
C THR A 24 8.07 -12.43 -10.59
N ARG A 25 7.43 -11.51 -11.34
CA ARG A 25 7.69 -10.07 -11.21
C ARG A 25 7.32 -9.54 -9.82
N LEU A 26 6.19 -9.97 -9.28
CA LEU A 26 5.76 -9.58 -7.92
C LEU A 26 6.75 -10.07 -6.86
N ALA A 27 7.24 -11.31 -6.97
CA ALA A 27 8.23 -11.86 -6.06
C ALA A 27 9.53 -11.04 -6.07
N ALA A 28 10.05 -10.72 -7.26
CA ALA A 28 11.25 -9.90 -7.40
C ALA A 28 11.08 -8.49 -6.80
N MET A 29 9.90 -7.87 -6.95
CA MET A 29 9.59 -6.58 -6.32
C MET A 29 9.56 -6.68 -4.80
N SER A 30 8.96 -7.74 -4.25
CA SER A 30 8.91 -7.97 -2.81
C SER A 30 10.29 -8.22 -2.21
N GLU A 31 11.14 -8.99 -2.89
CA GLU A 31 12.52 -9.27 -2.45
C GLU A 31 13.39 -7.99 -2.43
N ALA A 32 13.15 -7.07 -3.36
CA ALA A 32 13.87 -5.80 -3.44
C ALA A 32 13.29 -4.72 -2.50
N ALA A 33 12.14 -4.94 -1.88
CA ALA A 33 11.47 -3.95 -1.06
C ALA A 33 12.08 -3.89 0.35
N LEU A 34 12.14 -2.68 0.91
CA LEU A 34 12.35 -2.51 2.34
C LEU A 34 11.01 -2.69 3.05
N GLU A 35 10.87 -3.76 3.83
CA GLU A 35 9.67 -4.02 4.62
C GLU A 35 9.70 -3.27 5.95
N VAL A 36 8.64 -2.51 6.23
CA VAL A 36 8.41 -1.89 7.54
C VAL A 36 7.66 -2.88 8.41
N ILE A 37 8.37 -3.43 9.40
CA ILE A 37 7.83 -4.41 10.35
C ILE A 37 6.79 -3.76 11.29
N PRO A 38 5.75 -4.47 11.73
CA PRO A 38 4.78 -3.98 12.71
C PRO A 38 5.46 -3.71 14.05
N THR A 39 5.73 -2.44 14.34
CA THR A 39 6.26 -1.96 15.62
C THR A 39 5.20 -1.22 16.43
N GLU A 40 5.51 -0.93 17.70
CA GLU A 40 4.67 -0.09 18.55
C GLU A 40 4.39 1.28 17.91
N LEU A 41 5.42 1.89 17.30
CA LEU A 41 5.29 3.18 16.64
C LEU A 41 4.30 3.12 15.47
N VAL A 42 4.42 2.09 14.62
CA VAL A 42 3.47 1.87 13.51
C VAL A 42 2.05 1.71 14.04
N ARG A 43 1.86 0.94 15.13
CA ARG A 43 0.54 0.73 15.74
C ARG A 43 -0.05 2.01 16.33
N SER A 44 0.77 2.80 17.01
CA SER A 44 0.36 4.07 17.63
C SER A 44 -0.13 5.06 16.56
N ILE A 45 0.64 5.22 15.48
CA ILE A 45 0.26 6.08 14.34
C ILE A 45 -0.99 5.52 13.65
N ALA A 46 -1.07 4.21 13.40
CA ALA A 46 -2.25 3.62 12.77
C ALA A 46 -3.53 3.88 13.60
N SER A 47 -3.45 3.79 14.91
CA SER A 47 -4.58 4.05 15.82
C SER A 47 -5.08 5.49 15.72
N SER A 48 -4.19 6.48 15.58
CA SER A 48 -4.58 7.88 15.41
C SER A 48 -5.22 8.15 14.05
N LEU A 49 -4.77 7.45 12.99
CA LEU A 49 -5.32 7.57 11.63
C LEU A 49 -6.75 7.02 11.51
N LEU A 50 -7.10 6.00 12.31
CA LEU A 50 -8.46 5.45 12.36
C LEU A 50 -9.49 6.52 12.74
N ALA A 51 -9.18 7.32 13.77
CA ALA A 51 -10.06 8.39 14.23
C ALA A 51 -10.15 9.55 13.23
N GLN A 52 -9.04 9.88 12.56
CA GLN A 52 -8.94 11.04 11.66
C GLN A 52 -9.59 10.83 10.30
N HIS A 53 -9.44 9.63 9.72
CA HIS A 53 -9.82 9.37 8.32
C HIS A 53 -10.85 8.25 8.17
N GLY A 54 -11.26 7.60 9.27
CA GLY A 54 -12.19 6.47 9.25
C GLY A 54 -11.68 5.29 8.43
N LEU A 55 -10.37 5.11 8.33
CA LEU A 55 -9.74 4.02 7.57
C LEU A 55 -10.06 2.66 8.20
N ARG A 56 -9.95 1.59 7.41
CA ARG A 56 -9.90 0.23 7.99
C ARG A 56 -8.53 0.02 8.65
N ALA A 57 -8.46 -0.88 9.62
CA ALA A 57 -7.22 -1.18 10.35
C ALA A 57 -6.03 -1.48 9.42
N ALA A 58 -6.26 -2.26 8.36
CA ALA A 58 -5.21 -2.58 7.39
C ALA A 58 -4.71 -1.34 6.63
N ASP A 59 -5.61 -0.46 6.18
CA ASP A 59 -5.25 0.76 5.43
C ASP A 59 -4.53 1.76 6.34
N ALA A 60 -4.96 1.87 7.60
CA ALA A 60 -4.30 2.69 8.61
C ALA A 60 -2.87 2.20 8.90
N LEU A 61 -2.65 0.88 8.98
CA LEU A 61 -1.33 0.29 9.13
C LEU A 61 -0.43 0.57 7.92
N GLN A 62 -0.96 0.52 6.70
CA GLN A 62 -0.20 0.84 5.49
C GLN A 62 0.24 2.31 5.46
N LEU A 63 -0.66 3.24 5.78
CA LEU A 63 -0.31 4.66 5.83
C LEU A 63 0.66 4.96 6.98
N ALA A 64 0.47 4.34 8.15
CA ALA A 64 1.40 4.47 9.27
C ALA A 64 2.80 3.94 8.93
N ALA A 65 2.90 2.80 8.27
CA ALA A 65 4.18 2.24 7.83
C ALA A 65 4.90 3.18 6.85
N ALA A 66 4.18 3.79 5.92
CA ALA A 66 4.74 4.77 5.00
C ALA A 66 5.24 6.04 5.72
N LEU A 67 4.50 6.52 6.73
CA LEU A 67 4.92 7.65 7.56
C LEU A 67 6.18 7.32 8.36
N VAL A 68 6.25 6.13 8.97
CA VAL A 68 7.45 5.68 9.69
C VAL A 68 8.66 5.60 8.74
N LEU A 69 8.48 5.04 7.54
CA LEU A 69 9.55 4.93 6.54
C LEU A 69 10.15 6.29 6.14
N CYS A 70 9.32 7.33 6.07
CA CYS A 70 9.78 8.68 5.72
C CYS A 70 10.05 9.58 6.94
N HIS A 71 10.13 9.02 8.16
CA HIS A 71 10.30 9.78 9.40
C HIS A 71 9.27 10.90 9.56
N GLU A 72 8.01 10.62 9.21
CA GLU A 72 6.89 11.55 9.24
C GLU A 72 7.11 12.81 8.37
N GLN A 73 7.97 12.71 7.34
CA GLN A 73 8.23 13.74 6.33
C GLN A 73 7.77 13.27 4.94
N PRO A 74 6.45 13.26 4.66
CA PRO A 74 5.88 12.68 3.45
C PRO A 74 6.00 13.56 2.20
N ARG A 75 6.40 14.83 2.34
CA ARG A 75 6.56 15.75 1.21
C ARG A 75 7.50 15.18 0.15
N ASN A 76 7.09 15.25 -1.12
CA ASN A 76 7.81 14.69 -2.27
C ASN A 76 8.04 13.17 -2.22
N ARG A 77 7.36 12.44 -1.32
CA ARG A 77 7.37 10.97 -1.29
C ARG A 77 6.15 10.44 -2.02
N ALA A 78 6.36 9.45 -2.89
CA ALA A 78 5.27 8.79 -3.60
C ALA A 78 4.58 7.77 -2.70
N PHE A 79 3.25 7.74 -2.73
CA PHE A 79 2.43 6.68 -2.14
C PHE A 79 1.59 6.03 -3.24
N VAL A 80 1.90 4.78 -3.59
CA VAL A 80 1.24 4.09 -4.71
C VAL A 80 -0.01 3.38 -4.19
N CYS A 81 -1.19 3.84 -4.62
CA CYS A 81 -2.46 3.31 -4.12
C CYS A 81 -3.57 3.44 -5.17
N PHE A 82 -4.44 2.43 -5.22
CA PHE A 82 -5.64 2.43 -6.06
C PHE A 82 -6.94 2.48 -5.24
N ASP A 83 -6.85 2.47 -3.91
CA ASP A 83 -8.02 2.65 -3.04
C ASP A 83 -8.25 4.15 -2.81
N ALA A 84 -9.42 4.65 -3.18
CA ALA A 84 -9.73 6.08 -3.14
C ALA A 84 -9.69 6.66 -1.72
N LYS A 85 -10.09 5.88 -0.70
CA LYS A 85 -10.15 6.36 0.68
C LYS A 85 -8.75 6.45 1.28
N LEU A 86 -7.94 5.41 1.08
CA LEU A 86 -6.54 5.41 1.49
C LEU A 86 -5.73 6.47 0.72
N SER A 87 -5.98 6.64 -0.57
CA SER A 87 -5.37 7.70 -1.39
C SER A 87 -5.67 9.09 -0.84
N SER A 88 -6.94 9.37 -0.51
CA SER A 88 -7.33 10.66 0.08
C SER A 88 -6.64 10.91 1.42
N ALA A 89 -6.53 9.87 2.27
CA ALA A 89 -5.82 9.97 3.53
C ALA A 89 -4.30 10.19 3.35
N ALA A 90 -3.68 9.53 2.37
CA ALA A 90 -2.27 9.72 2.06
C ALA A 90 -1.98 11.13 1.51
N VAL A 91 -2.85 11.68 0.66
CA VAL A 91 -2.77 13.08 0.22
C VAL A 91 -2.89 14.03 1.42
N ALA A 92 -3.88 13.81 2.30
CA ALA A 92 -4.06 14.62 3.50
C ALA A 92 -2.85 14.57 4.45
N ALA A 93 -2.18 13.41 4.54
CA ALA A 93 -0.94 13.24 5.26
C ALA A 93 0.26 13.95 4.59
N GLY A 94 0.18 14.29 3.30
CA GLY A 94 1.18 15.06 2.56
C GLY A 94 2.00 14.26 1.55
N PHE A 95 1.59 13.03 1.22
CA PHE A 95 2.20 12.23 0.15
C PHE A 95 1.74 12.67 -1.24
N THR A 96 2.59 12.43 -2.24
CA THR A 96 2.18 12.43 -3.65
C THR A 96 1.60 11.07 -3.99
N VAL A 97 0.29 10.97 -4.25
CA VAL A 97 -0.33 9.67 -4.59
C VAL A 97 -0.18 9.34 -6.07
N LEU A 98 0.13 8.08 -6.37
CA LEU A 98 0.25 7.54 -7.72
C LEU A 98 -0.64 6.30 -7.91
N PRO A 99 -1.39 6.18 -9.03
CA PRO A 99 -1.64 7.25 -9.99
C PRO A 99 -2.36 8.44 -9.33
N ALA A 100 -2.41 9.59 -10.01
CA ALA A 100 -3.15 10.74 -9.49
C ALA A 100 -4.62 10.32 -9.22
N PRO A 101 -5.15 10.59 -8.02
CA PRO A 101 -6.48 10.13 -7.60
C PRO A 101 -7.64 10.83 -8.30
#